data_AF-A0A7Z9SYY0-F1
#
_entry.id   AF-A0A7Z9SYY0-F1
#
_cell.length_a   1.000
_cell.length_b   1.000
_cell.length_c   1.000
_cell.angle_alpha   90.00
_cell.angle_beta   90.00
_cell.angle_gamma   90.00
#
_symmetry.space_group_name_H-M   'P 1'
#
loop_
_entity.id
_entity.type
_entity.pdbx_description
1 polymer ?
#
loop_
_entity_poly.entity_id
_entity_poly.type
_entity_poly.pdbx_seq_one_letter_code
_entity_poly.pdbx_strand_id
1 'polypeptide(L)'
;LIDMVGDAELDLPMEWNSIQQAPQLVWELWDEAENLGLSAFKSRRGQPVEDDHVVLYKEAGIPAVNIIDFDYPNRYQNYWHTLEDSPEKCSAESLWQVGTLLLNHVYKKVRDK
;
A
#
# COMPACT_ATOMS: atom_id res chain seq x y z
N LEU A 1 5.28 -0.54 5.31
CA LEU A 1 4.43 -1.69 5.68
C LEU A 1 3.65 -2.10 4.44
N ILE A 2 3.52 -3.40 4.21
CA ILE A 2 2.77 -3.98 3.10
C ILE A 2 1.71 -4.88 3.76
N ASP A 3 0.45 -4.50 3.68
CA ASP A 3 -0.64 -5.23 4.34
C ASP A 3 -1.80 -5.44 3.38
N MET A 4 -2.38 -6.65 3.38
CA MET A 4 -3.52 -7.04 2.55
C MET A 4 -3.42 -6.68 1.05
N VAL A 5 -2.22 -6.74 0.46
CA VAL A 5 -1.99 -6.35 -0.95
C VAL A 5 -2.29 -7.45 -1.99
N GLY A 6 -2.91 -8.54 -1.56
CA GLY A 6 -3.11 -9.74 -2.38
C GLY A 6 -4.36 -9.69 -3.25
N ASP A 7 -5.35 -8.85 -2.91
CA ASP A 7 -6.71 -8.91 -3.45
C ASP A 7 -6.77 -8.92 -4.99
N ALA A 8 -7.73 -9.66 -5.56
CA ALA A 8 -7.98 -9.67 -7.00
C ALA A 8 -8.62 -8.38 -7.54
N GLU A 9 -9.30 -7.60 -6.69
CA GLU A 9 -9.91 -6.31 -7.02
C GLU A 9 -9.13 -5.12 -6.42
N LEU A 10 -7.83 -5.32 -6.17
CA LEU A 10 -6.96 -4.46 -5.36
C LEU A 10 -7.13 -2.95 -5.62
N ASP A 11 -7.41 -2.21 -4.54
CA ASP A 11 -7.48 -0.75 -4.55
C ASP A 11 -6.67 -0.15 -3.38
N LEU A 12 -5.59 0.56 -3.72
CA LEU A 12 -4.63 1.10 -2.76
C LEU A 12 -4.69 2.65 -2.73
N PRO A 13 -5.53 3.25 -1.87
CA PRO A 13 -5.52 4.68 -1.64
C PRO A 13 -4.36 5.09 -0.71
N MET A 14 -4.01 6.37 -0.69
CA MET A 14 -2.98 6.89 0.23
C MET A 14 -3.52 6.93 1.67
N GLU A 15 -3.02 6.04 2.53
CA GLU A 15 -3.46 5.90 3.92
C GLU A 15 -3.18 7.18 4.74
N TRP A 16 -4.14 7.58 5.58
CA TRP A 16 -4.11 8.91 6.20
C TRP A 16 -2.97 9.09 7.20
N ASN A 17 -2.69 8.12 8.07
CA ASN A 17 -1.58 8.21 9.02
C ASN A 17 -0.24 8.27 8.28
N SER A 18 -0.07 7.54 7.19
CA SER A 18 1.10 7.56 6.32
C SER A 18 1.31 8.94 5.70
N ILE A 19 0.24 9.60 5.23
CA ILE A 19 0.29 10.99 4.74
C ILE A 19 0.77 11.93 5.85
N GLN A 20 0.32 11.75 7.09
CA GLN A 20 0.74 12.62 8.21
C GLN A 20 2.20 12.37 8.62
N GLN A 21 2.64 11.11 8.63
CA GLN A 21 3.93 10.69 9.18
C GLN A 21 5.07 10.81 8.17
N ALA A 22 4.80 10.53 6.90
CA ALA A 22 5.78 10.43 5.83
C ALA A 22 5.27 11.02 4.50
N PRO A 23 4.78 12.28 4.46
CA PRO A 23 4.10 12.84 3.29
C PRO A 23 4.94 12.79 2.03
N GLN A 24 6.23 13.12 2.10
CA GLN A 24 7.11 13.10 0.93
C GLN A 24 7.25 11.69 0.34
N LEU A 25 7.37 10.68 1.19
CA LEU A 25 7.50 9.28 0.75
C LEU A 25 6.19 8.76 0.15
N VAL A 26 5.03 9.14 0.72
CA VAL A 26 3.73 8.78 0.14
C VAL A 26 3.59 9.34 -1.27
N TRP A 27 3.81 10.65 -1.46
CA TRP A 27 3.71 11.28 -2.78
C TRP A 27 4.72 10.69 -3.76
N GLU A 28 5.96 10.48 -3.34
CA GLU A 28 6.99 9.85 -4.17
C GLU A 28 6.56 8.46 -4.67
N LEU A 29 6.04 7.60 -3.79
CA LEU A 29 5.59 6.26 -4.16
C LEU A 29 4.40 6.27 -5.11
N TRP A 30 3.41 7.13 -4.87
CA TRP A 30 2.22 7.20 -5.73
C TRP A 30 2.52 7.85 -7.09
N ASP A 31 3.39 8.86 -7.13
CA ASP A 31 3.87 9.44 -8.39
C ASP A 31 4.69 8.40 -9.20
N GLU A 32 5.54 7.61 -8.53
CA GLU A 32 6.26 6.51 -9.19
C GLU A 32 5.30 5.45 -9.73
N ALA A 33 4.27 5.09 -8.97
CA ALA A 33 3.25 4.13 -9.40
C ALA A 33 2.47 4.63 -10.64
N GLU A 34 2.09 5.92 -10.65
CA GLU A 34 1.43 6.55 -11.80
C GLU A 34 2.33 6.52 -13.04
N ASN A 35 3.62 6.89 -12.90
CA ASN A 35 4.59 6.85 -14.00
C ASN A 35 4.82 5.44 -14.56
N LEU A 36 4.73 4.42 -13.71
CA LEU A 36 4.84 3.01 -14.10
C LEU A 36 3.52 2.42 -14.63
N GLY A 37 2.42 3.17 -14.58
CA GLY A 37 1.10 2.71 -15.02
C GLY A 37 0.46 1.67 -14.10
N LEU A 38 0.82 1.66 -12.81
CA LEU A 38 0.35 0.68 -11.83
C LEU A 38 -1.04 1.07 -11.29
N SER A 39 -2.05 0.60 -12.00
CA SER A 39 -3.46 0.99 -11.78
C SER A 39 -4.01 0.72 -10.38
N ALA A 40 -3.47 -0.22 -9.61
CA ALA A 40 -3.91 -0.50 -8.24
C ALA A 40 -3.69 0.69 -7.29
N PHE A 41 -2.66 1.51 -7.54
CA PHE A 41 -2.34 2.68 -6.73
C PHE A 41 -3.22 3.87 -7.11
N LYS A 42 -3.96 4.38 -6.13
CA LYS A 42 -4.98 5.41 -6.36
C LYS A 42 -4.56 6.70 -5.70
N SER A 43 -4.35 7.76 -6.50
CA SER A 43 -4.01 9.10 -6.04
C SER A 43 -5.21 9.82 -5.39
N ARG A 44 -5.78 9.19 -4.37
CA ARG A 44 -6.84 9.71 -3.50
C ARG A 44 -6.52 9.35 -2.06
N ARG A 45 -7.01 10.18 -1.14
CA ARG A 45 -6.85 9.96 0.29
C ARG A 45 -7.72 8.77 0.75
N GLY A 46 -7.12 7.82 1.46
CA GLY A 46 -7.77 6.74 2.18
C GLY A 46 -8.14 7.12 3.62
N GLN A 47 -8.66 6.16 4.38
CA GLN A 47 -8.96 6.34 5.80
C GLN A 47 -7.71 6.11 6.68
N PRO A 48 -7.68 6.61 7.93
CA PRO A 48 -6.65 6.22 8.88
C PRO A 48 -6.83 4.79 9.36
N VAL A 49 -5.72 4.11 9.64
CA VAL A 49 -5.71 2.83 10.36
C VAL A 49 -4.58 2.79 11.39
N GLU A 50 -4.88 2.27 12.58
CA GLU A 50 -3.85 1.93 13.57
C GLU A 50 -3.24 0.60 13.17
N ASP A 51 -2.01 0.65 12.69
CA ASP A 51 -1.24 -0.49 12.18
C ASP A 51 0.25 -0.28 12.53
N ASP A 52 1.12 -1.24 12.22
CA ASP A 52 2.51 -1.29 12.70
C ASP A 52 3.30 -0.01 12.40
N HIS A 53 3.02 0.65 11.27
CA HIS A 53 3.68 1.90 10.89
C HIS A 53 3.43 3.04 11.90
N VAL A 54 2.26 3.05 12.54
CA VAL A 54 1.90 4.08 13.52
C VAL A 54 2.76 3.99 14.78
N VAL A 55 2.91 2.79 15.34
CA VAL A 55 3.74 2.58 16.54
C VAL A 55 5.22 2.79 16.20
N LEU A 56 5.66 2.30 15.03
CA LEU A 56 7.03 2.50 14.55
C LEU A 56 7.38 3.99 14.45
N TYR A 57 6.46 4.82 13.97
CA TYR A 57 6.66 6.27 13.94
C TYR A 57 6.61 6.91 15.33
N LYS A 58 5.57 6.63 16.13
CA LYS A 58 5.35 7.28 17.43
C LYS A 58 6.47 6.98 18.43
N GLU A 59 6.94 5.72 18.48
CA GLU A 59 7.90 5.27 19.50
C GLU A 59 9.36 5.31 19.01
N ALA A 60 9.62 5.06 17.72
CA ALA A 60 10.98 5.04 17.17
C ALA A 60 11.32 6.26 16.31
N GLY A 61 10.36 7.12 15.98
CA GLY A 61 10.56 8.30 15.14
C GLY A 61 10.88 7.97 13.68
N ILE A 62 10.60 6.75 13.22
CA ILE A 62 10.89 6.30 11.85
C ILE A 62 9.66 6.56 10.97
N PRO A 63 9.72 7.48 9.99
CA PRO A 63 8.63 7.69 9.03
C PRO A 63 8.38 6.42 8.21
N ALA A 64 7.13 5.98 8.17
CA ALA A 64 6.73 4.77 7.47
C ALA A 64 5.43 4.99 6.70
N VAL A 65 5.30 4.28 5.58
CA VAL A 65 4.09 4.27 4.74
C VAL A 65 3.46 2.88 4.82
N ASN A 66 2.15 2.83 5.00
CA ASN A 66 1.36 1.63 4.85
C ASN A 66 0.70 1.58 3.48
N ILE A 67 0.99 0.51 2.73
CA ILE A 67 0.32 0.18 1.47
C ILE A 67 -0.68 -0.92 1.81
N ILE A 68 -1.97 -0.54 1.88
CA ILE A 68 -3.05 -1.38 2.40
C ILE A 68 -4.33 -1.19 1.60
N ASP A 69 -5.04 -2.31 1.39
CA ASP A 69 -6.42 -2.31 0.89
C ASP A 69 -7.42 -2.27 2.05
N PHE A 70 -8.37 -1.35 1.98
CA PHE A 70 -9.41 -1.16 3.01
C PHE A 70 -10.68 -1.94 2.73
N ASP A 71 -10.93 -2.25 1.47
CA ASP A 71 -12.15 -2.81 0.97
C ASP A 71 -11.77 -4.11 0.25
N TYR A 72 -11.37 -5.15 0.99
CA TYR A 72 -10.97 -6.44 0.42
C TYR A 72 -12.18 -7.38 0.26
N PRO A 73 -12.84 -7.53 -0.91
CA PRO A 73 -12.42 -7.04 -2.22
C PRO A 73 -13.11 -5.75 -2.69
N ASN A 74 -14.21 -5.33 -2.04
CA ASN A 74 -14.83 -4.04 -2.33
C ASN A 74 -15.77 -3.57 -1.21
N ARG A 75 -16.36 -2.38 -1.36
CA ARG A 75 -17.27 -1.80 -0.35
C ARG A 75 -18.54 -2.61 -0.02
N TYR A 76 -18.87 -3.66 -0.77
CA TYR A 76 -20.08 -4.46 -0.56
C TYR A 76 -19.81 -5.82 0.06
N GLN A 77 -18.55 -6.27 0.05
CA GLN A 77 -18.12 -7.57 0.56
C GLN A 77 -16.73 -7.42 1.17
N ASN A 78 -16.49 -8.02 2.34
CA ASN A 78 -15.17 -7.99 2.94
C ASN A 78 -14.76 -9.39 3.41
N TYR A 79 -13.63 -9.90 2.92
CA TYR A 79 -13.04 -11.20 3.25
C TYR A 79 -12.12 -11.14 4.46
N TRP A 80 -11.63 -9.94 4.84
CA TRP A 80 -10.73 -9.77 5.97
C TRP A 80 -11.29 -10.38 7.25
N HIS A 81 -10.47 -11.16 7.95
CA HIS A 81 -10.86 -11.89 9.16
C HIS A 81 -12.03 -12.87 8.97
N THR A 82 -12.18 -13.44 7.78
CA THR A 82 -13.15 -14.51 7.49
C THR A 82 -12.44 -15.75 6.95
N LEU A 83 -13.17 -16.87 6.83
CA LEU A 83 -12.64 -18.07 6.15
C LEU A 83 -12.46 -17.88 4.64
N GLU A 84 -13.04 -16.83 4.05
CA GLU A 84 -12.87 -16.49 2.64
C GLU A 84 -11.53 -15.79 2.38
N ASP A 85 -10.83 -15.32 3.41
CA ASP A 85 -9.45 -14.83 3.30
C ASP A 85 -8.52 -16.01 3.01
N SER A 86 -8.45 -16.34 1.72
CA SER A 86 -7.78 -17.51 1.20
C SER A 86 -7.01 -17.14 -0.06
N PRO A 87 -5.97 -17.91 -0.43
CA PRO A 87 -5.18 -17.64 -1.63
C PRO A 87 -5.99 -17.60 -2.94
N GLU A 88 -7.18 -18.19 -2.98
CA GLU A 88 -8.07 -18.16 -4.15
C GLU A 88 -8.61 -16.75 -4.47
N LYS A 89 -8.62 -15.85 -3.48
CA LYS A 89 -9.00 -14.44 -3.66
C LYS A 89 -7.81 -13.55 -4.02
N CYS A 90 -6.60 -14.09 -4.05
CA CYS A 90 -5.40 -13.35 -4.40
C CYS A 90 -5.17 -13.31 -5.92
N SER A 91 -4.53 -12.24 -6.39
CA SER A 91 -4.15 -12.08 -7.80
C SER A 91 -2.65 -11.88 -7.98
N ALA A 92 -2.09 -12.61 -8.95
CA ALA A 92 -0.71 -12.43 -9.37
C ALA A 92 -0.46 -11.02 -9.93
N GLU A 93 -1.46 -10.42 -10.59
CA GLU A 93 -1.37 -9.05 -11.11
C GLU A 93 -1.25 -8.02 -9.98
N SER A 94 -2.02 -8.20 -8.90
CA SER A 94 -1.98 -7.32 -7.73
C SER A 94 -0.61 -7.35 -7.04
N LEU A 95 -0.09 -8.56 -6.81
CA LEU A 95 1.25 -8.76 -6.26
C LEU A 95 2.34 -8.23 -7.20
N TRP A 96 2.17 -8.37 -8.52
CA TRP A 96 3.09 -7.82 -9.51
C TRP A 96 3.14 -6.29 -9.46
N GLN A 97 2.00 -5.62 -9.34
CA GLN A 97 1.95 -4.16 -9.24
C GLN A 97 2.69 -3.66 -7.99
N VAL A 98 2.39 -4.23 -6.82
CA VAL A 98 3.06 -3.83 -5.57
C VAL A 98 4.56 -4.15 -5.60
N GLY A 99 4.93 -5.35 -6.04
CA GLY A 99 6.34 -5.73 -6.16
C GLY A 99 7.13 -4.83 -7.13
N THR A 100 6.52 -4.47 -8.26
CA THR A 100 7.13 -3.58 -9.27
C THR A 100 7.42 -2.20 -8.69
N LEU A 101 6.46 -1.61 -7.97
CA LEU A 101 6.67 -0.31 -7.32
C LEU A 101 7.83 -0.37 -6.32
N LEU A 102 7.82 -1.35 -5.41
CA LEU A 102 8.81 -1.46 -4.35
C LEU A 102 10.21 -1.70 -4.89
N LEU A 103 10.35 -2.61 -5.86
CA LEU A 103 11.64 -2.88 -6.50
C LEU A 103 12.14 -1.66 -7.27
N ASN A 104 11.27 -0.97 -8.02
CA ASN A 104 11.63 0.26 -8.70
C ASN A 104 12.15 1.31 -7.71
N HIS A 105 11.39 1.57 -6.64
CA HIS A 105 11.73 2.57 -5.64
C HIS A 105 13.06 2.27 -4.93
N VAL A 106 13.22 1.05 -4.41
CA VAL A 106 14.40 0.65 -3.63
C VAL A 106 15.66 0.64 -4.50
N TYR A 107 15.61 0.04 -5.71
CA TYR A 107 16.79 -0.05 -6.57
C TYR A 107 17.15 1.28 -7.25
N LYS A 108 16.18 2.15 -7.55
CA LYS A 108 16.46 3.50 -8.05
C LYS A 108 17.21 4.33 -7.01
N LYS A 109 16.75 4.33 -5.75
CA LYS A 109 17.41 5.04 -4.63
C LYS A 109 18.85 4.58 -4.39
N VAL A 110 19.19 3.32 -4.69
CA VAL A 110 20.56 2.80 -4.57
C VAL A 110 21.46 3.33 -5.68
N ARG A 111 20.93 3.59 -6.88
CA ARG A 111 21.72 4.10 -8.02
C ARG A 111 21.97 5.61 -7.94
N ASP A 112 21.10 6.35 -7.26
CA ASP A 112 21.18 7.81 -7.12
C ASP A 112 22.05 8.26 -5.92
N LYS A 113 22.63 7.32 -5.16
CA LYS A 113 23.60 7.56 -4.07
C LYS A 113 25.01 7.20 -4.50
#